data_AF-A0A3N4LBY9-F1
#
_entry.id   AF-A0A3N4LBY9-F1
#
_cell.length_a   1.000
_cell.length_b   1.000
_cell.length_c   1.000
_cell.angle_alpha   90.00
_cell.angle_beta   90.00
_cell.angle_gamma   90.00
#
_symmetry.space_group_name_H-M   'P 1'
#
loop_
_entity.id
_entity.type
_entity.pdbx_description
1 polymer ?
#
loop_
_entity_poly.entity_id
_entity_poly.type
_entity_poly.pdbx_seq_one_letter_code
_entity_poly.pdbx_strand_id
1 'polypeptide(L)'
;MLLELSTELTAPWLVLSFPEGRWFLMKKVHEYFAQILDNPEKPFLANLGGAKNSDKIKLIDHLLDKVNSLIICGCMAFTFKMTLEGVKIGNSLSSMRLEHKMLETSWRRQRRMVLRLCCHKLAANAQTDSATDGTGIPDGWIGPDCGPESIKLYQVAIEKAKTILWNGPCVFEFEKFADGTKATLRVSTHKEYINTGS
;
A
#
# COMPACT_ATOMS: atom_id res chain seq x y z
N MET A 1 -17.99 42.55 -39.79
CA MET A 1 -16.63 42.34 -39.26
C MET A 1 -16.81 41.95 -37.79
N LEU A 2 -17.22 40.71 -37.50
CA LEU A 2 -16.36 39.55 -37.18
C LEU A 2 -15.27 39.92 -36.15
N LEU A 3 -15.47 39.47 -34.89
CA LEU A 3 -14.65 38.48 -34.14
C LEU A 3 -13.49 39.17 -33.39
N GLU A 4 -13.25 38.95 -32.10
CA GLU A 4 -13.03 37.70 -31.34
C GLU A 4 -13.81 37.73 -29.99
N LEU A 5 -14.60 36.72 -29.58
CA LEU A 5 -14.22 35.43 -28.94
C LEU A 5 -13.23 35.61 -27.76
N SER A 6 -13.38 35.05 -26.56
CA SER A 6 -14.33 34.12 -25.90
C SER A 6 -13.79 33.95 -24.47
N THR A 7 -14.50 34.34 -23.40
CA THR A 7 -15.24 33.47 -22.47
C THR A 7 -14.45 32.32 -21.81
N GLU A 8 -14.53 32.31 -20.47
CA GLU A 8 -14.67 31.13 -19.58
C GLU A 8 -13.39 30.33 -19.26
N LEU A 9 -12.97 30.21 -17.99
CA LEU A 9 -13.65 29.39 -16.99
C LEU A 9 -13.54 29.98 -15.57
N THR A 10 -14.43 30.92 -15.27
CA THR A 10 -15.06 30.95 -13.95
C THR A 10 -15.99 29.73 -13.87
N ALA A 11 -15.64 28.72 -13.07
CA ALA A 11 -16.62 27.74 -12.62
C ALA A 11 -16.89 27.85 -11.11
N PRO A 12 -17.59 28.91 -10.63
CA PRO A 12 -18.25 28.94 -9.33
C PRO A 12 -19.31 27.85 -9.16
N TRP A 13 -19.66 27.14 -10.23
CA TRP A 13 -20.82 26.25 -10.32
C TRP A 13 -20.49 24.76 -10.08
N LEU A 14 -19.24 24.43 -9.74
CA LEU A 14 -18.87 23.08 -9.27
C LEU A 14 -18.57 23.03 -7.78
N VAL A 15 -19.19 23.93 -6.99
CA VAL A 15 -19.55 23.55 -5.63
C VAL A 15 -20.66 22.52 -5.81
N LEU A 16 -20.28 21.25 -5.95
CA LEU A 16 -21.18 20.15 -5.67
C LEU A 16 -21.84 20.51 -4.34
N SER A 17 -23.13 20.83 -4.37
CA SER A 17 -23.93 21.15 -3.18
C SER A 17 -24.00 19.91 -2.31
N PHE A 18 -22.89 19.63 -1.63
CA PHE A 18 -22.85 18.77 -0.49
C PHE A 18 -23.59 19.58 0.59
N PRO A 19 -24.81 19.18 1.03
CA PRO A 19 -25.49 19.80 2.16
C PRO A 19 -24.47 20.06 3.25
N GLU A 20 -24.48 21.25 3.83
CA GLU A 20 -23.37 21.85 4.60
C GLU A 20 -22.71 20.88 5.62
N GLY A 21 -23.47 19.92 6.15
CA GLY A 21 -22.96 18.84 7.00
C GLY A 21 -21.95 17.87 6.34
N ARG A 22 -22.03 17.59 5.04
CA ARG A 22 -21.11 16.69 4.31
C ARG A 22 -19.71 17.32 4.11
N TRP A 23 -19.64 18.62 3.84
CA TRP A 23 -18.36 19.36 3.81
C TRP A 23 -17.71 19.40 5.20
N PHE A 24 -18.49 19.67 6.24
CA PHE A 24 -17.99 19.69 7.61
C PHE A 24 -17.46 18.33 8.06
N LEU A 25 -18.11 17.23 7.68
CA LEU A 25 -17.63 15.87 7.90
C LEU A 25 -16.31 15.63 7.15
N MET A 26 -16.22 15.98 5.87
CA MET A 26 -14.99 15.82 5.08
C MET A 26 -13.82 16.60 5.69
N LYS A 27 -14.07 17.83 6.11
CA LYS A 27 -13.07 18.70 6.75
C LYS A 27 -12.61 18.14 8.09
N LYS A 28 -13.54 17.72 8.96
CA LYS A 28 -13.20 17.07 10.24
C LYS A 28 -12.39 15.79 10.05
N VAL A 29 -12.76 14.98 9.07
CA VAL A 29 -12.02 13.77 8.72
C VAL A 29 -10.61 14.13 8.30
N HIS A 30 -10.45 15.09 7.38
CA HIS A 30 -9.14 15.56 6.92
C HIS A 30 -8.27 16.14 8.04
N GLU A 31 -8.84 16.97 8.91
CA GLU A 31 -8.15 17.57 10.06
C GLU A 31 -7.71 16.50 11.07
N TYR A 32 -8.56 15.52 11.34
CA TYR A 32 -8.23 14.40 12.21
C TYR A 32 -7.10 13.53 11.63
N PHE A 33 -7.15 13.24 10.32
CA PHE A 33 -6.05 12.55 9.63
C PHE A 33 -4.75 13.35 9.70
N ALA A 34 -4.79 14.66 9.41
CA ALA A 34 -3.61 15.51 9.45
C ALA A 34 -3.00 15.57 10.86
N GLN A 35 -3.83 15.70 11.90
CA GLN A 35 -3.36 15.74 13.30
C GLN A 35 -2.61 14.47 13.70
N ILE A 36 -3.15 13.28 13.37
CA ILE A 36 -2.47 12.04 13.73
C ILE A 36 -1.23 11.83 12.86
N LEU A 37 -1.24 12.28 11.60
CA LEU A 37 -0.07 12.20 10.73
C LEU A 37 1.03 13.18 11.14
N ASP A 38 0.73 14.31 11.78
CA ASP A 38 1.74 15.29 12.19
C ASP A 38 2.46 14.90 13.48
N ASN A 39 1.75 14.28 14.43
CA ASN A 39 2.37 13.79 15.66
C ASN A 39 1.79 12.42 16.09
N PRO A 40 2.10 11.34 15.34
CA PRO A 40 1.59 10.01 15.66
C PRO A 40 2.21 9.47 16.96
N GLU A 41 1.43 8.70 17.72
CA GLU A 41 2.01 7.97 18.85
C GLU A 41 2.98 6.90 18.37
N LYS A 42 4.19 6.91 18.94
CA LYS A 42 5.25 5.98 18.56
C LYS A 42 5.20 4.69 19.40
N PRO A 43 5.43 3.50 18.81
CA PRO A 43 5.87 3.30 17.42
C PRO A 43 4.76 3.48 16.37
N PHE A 44 5.02 4.30 15.35
CA PHE A 44 4.12 4.55 14.23
C PHE A 44 4.42 3.58 13.08
N LEU A 45 3.41 2.83 12.66
CA LEU A 45 3.49 1.87 11.55
C LEU A 45 2.66 2.36 10.37
N ALA A 46 3.21 2.35 9.16
CA ALA A 46 2.44 2.48 7.93
C ALA A 46 2.38 1.15 7.18
N ASN A 47 1.19 0.72 6.76
CA ASN A 47 0.94 -0.41 5.88
C ASN A 47 0.40 0.10 4.54
N LEU A 48 1.16 -0.08 3.48
CA LEU A 48 0.87 0.44 2.15
C LEU A 48 0.82 -0.72 1.15
N GLY A 49 -0.37 -1.04 0.63
CA GLY A 49 -0.56 -2.12 -0.33
C GLY A 49 -1.53 -1.73 -1.45
N GLY A 50 -1.33 -2.19 -2.67
CA GLY A 50 -2.27 -1.94 -3.77
C GLY A 50 -1.68 -2.17 -5.15
N ALA A 51 -2.54 -2.09 -6.17
CA ALA A 51 -2.17 -2.33 -7.56
C ALA A 51 -1.61 -1.08 -8.27
N LYS A 52 -2.06 0.12 -7.89
CA LYS A 52 -1.61 1.40 -8.46
C LYS A 52 -0.72 2.13 -7.46
N ASN A 53 0.54 2.31 -7.85
CA ASN A 53 1.58 2.81 -6.95
C ASN A 53 1.89 4.30 -7.14
N SER A 54 1.44 4.93 -8.23
CA SER A 54 1.66 6.36 -8.52
C SER A 54 1.16 7.27 -7.41
N ASP A 55 0.01 6.93 -6.83
CA ASP A 55 -0.68 7.79 -5.86
C ASP A 55 -0.10 7.62 -4.45
N LYS A 56 0.65 6.52 -4.23
CA LYS A 56 1.20 6.15 -2.93
C LYS A 56 2.62 6.68 -2.71
N ILE A 57 3.35 7.04 -3.75
CA ILE A 57 4.72 7.58 -3.61
C ILE A 57 4.73 8.86 -2.80
N LYS A 58 3.83 9.82 -3.11
CA LYS A 58 3.73 11.08 -2.37
C LYS A 58 3.39 10.85 -0.90
N LEU A 59 2.51 9.88 -0.64
CA LEU A 59 2.16 9.49 0.72
C LEU A 59 3.37 8.88 1.43
N ILE A 60 4.12 7.99 0.78
CA ILE A 60 5.34 7.43 1.35
C ILE A 60 6.33 8.52 1.68
N ASP A 61 6.68 9.40 0.74
CA ASP A 61 7.65 10.47 0.93
C ASP A 61 7.32 11.34 2.15
N HIS A 62 6.03 11.66 2.37
CA HIS A 62 5.60 12.43 3.55
C HIS A 62 5.70 11.64 4.86
N LEU A 63 5.56 10.31 4.81
CA LEU A 63 5.54 9.45 5.98
C LEU A 63 6.92 8.94 6.38
N LEU A 64 7.88 8.89 5.46
CA LEU A 64 9.18 8.24 5.68
C LEU A 64 9.93 8.76 6.90
N ASP A 65 9.86 10.07 7.17
CA ASP A 65 10.53 10.69 8.31
C ASP A 65 9.78 10.48 9.64
N LYS A 66 8.51 10.08 9.57
CA LYS A 66 7.62 9.95 10.73
C LYS A 66 7.44 8.49 11.15
N VAL A 67 7.51 7.53 10.22
CA VAL A 67 7.24 6.10 10.47
C VAL A 67 8.41 5.39 11.14
N ASN A 68 8.10 4.61 12.17
CA ASN A 68 9.05 3.70 12.80
C ASN A 68 9.13 2.35 12.07
N SER A 69 8.07 1.97 11.37
CA SER A 69 8.02 0.74 10.58
C SER A 69 7.12 0.94 9.36
N LEU A 70 7.50 0.29 8.26
CA LEU A 70 6.79 0.35 7.00
C LEU A 70 6.56 -1.08 6.50
N ILE A 71 5.30 -1.42 6.27
CA ILE A 71 4.88 -2.63 5.57
C ILE A 71 4.51 -2.21 4.14
N ILE A 72 5.12 -2.86 3.16
CA ILE A 72 4.79 -2.69 1.74
C ILE A 72 4.29 -4.02 1.20
N CYS A 73 3.14 -3.97 0.53
CA CYS A 73 2.39 -5.13 0.09
C CYS A 73 2.02 -5.05 -1.39
N GLY A 74 1.68 -6.20 -2.01
CA GLY A 74 1.24 -6.28 -3.40
C GLY A 74 2.32 -5.92 -4.43
N CYS A 75 1.90 -5.34 -5.56
CA CYS A 75 2.75 -5.06 -6.73
C CYS A 75 3.98 -4.19 -6.40
N MET A 76 3.84 -3.28 -5.44
CA MET A 76 4.93 -2.44 -4.98
C MET A 76 6.06 -3.26 -4.37
N ALA A 77 5.71 -4.24 -3.55
CA ALA A 77 6.67 -5.05 -2.83
C ALA A 77 7.49 -5.96 -3.77
N PHE A 78 6.87 -6.47 -4.84
CA PHE A 78 7.59 -7.17 -5.92
C PHE A 78 8.56 -6.26 -6.68
N THR A 79 8.18 -4.99 -6.89
CA THR A 79 9.07 -4.01 -7.53
C THR A 79 10.34 -3.80 -6.68
N PHE A 80 10.20 -3.65 -5.35
CA PHE A 80 11.33 -3.55 -4.44
C PHE A 80 12.21 -4.80 -4.43
N LYS A 81 11.60 -6.00 -4.34
CA LYS A 81 12.32 -7.27 -4.36
C LYS A 81 13.13 -7.46 -5.64
N MET A 82 12.54 -7.13 -6.79
CA MET A 82 13.22 -7.21 -8.08
C MET A 82 14.38 -6.21 -8.18
N THR A 83 14.15 -4.94 -7.88
CA THR A 83 15.15 -3.88 -8.14
C THR A 83 16.26 -3.82 -7.09
N LEU A 84 15.96 -4.10 -5.82
CA LEU A 84 16.94 -3.96 -4.72
C LEU A 84 17.62 -5.27 -4.34
N GLU A 85 16.90 -6.39 -4.48
CA GLU A 85 17.38 -7.71 -4.05
C GLU A 85 17.65 -8.64 -5.25
N GLY A 86 17.35 -8.22 -6.48
CA GLY A 86 17.57 -9.00 -7.69
C GLY A 86 16.67 -10.24 -7.79
N VAL A 87 15.58 -10.28 -7.01
CA VAL A 87 14.68 -11.45 -6.94
C VAL A 87 13.88 -11.56 -8.24
N LYS A 88 13.83 -12.76 -8.82
CA LYS A 88 13.01 -13.04 -9.99
C LYS A 88 11.53 -12.96 -9.62
N ILE A 89 10.72 -12.17 -10.32
CA ILE A 89 9.29 -11.97 -10.02
C ILE A 89 8.34 -12.56 -11.07
N GLY A 90 8.85 -13.26 -12.08
CA GLY A 90 8.05 -13.82 -13.17
C GLY A 90 7.23 -12.74 -13.88
N ASN A 91 5.94 -13.01 -14.07
CA ASN A 91 4.97 -12.10 -14.70
C ASN A 91 4.24 -11.20 -13.68
N SER A 92 4.72 -11.12 -12.44
CA SER A 92 4.12 -10.26 -11.42
C SER A 92 4.12 -8.80 -11.87
N LEU A 93 3.05 -8.08 -11.54
CA LEU A 93 2.96 -6.65 -11.84
C LEU A 93 4.08 -5.88 -11.13
N SER A 94 5.02 -5.34 -11.91
CA SER A 94 5.98 -4.33 -11.46
C SER A 94 5.48 -2.96 -11.90
N SER A 95 5.30 -2.03 -10.97
CA SER A 95 4.63 -0.78 -11.31
C SER A 95 5.56 0.30 -11.86
N MET A 96 6.86 0.30 -11.52
CA MET A 96 7.73 1.48 -11.76
C MET A 96 9.23 1.15 -11.78
N ARG A 97 10.02 2.04 -12.41
CA ARG A 97 11.42 2.26 -12.05
C ARG A 97 11.45 2.85 -10.64
N LEU A 98 12.20 2.25 -9.72
CA LEU A 98 12.48 2.80 -8.39
C LEU A 98 13.40 4.03 -8.54
N GLU A 99 12.87 5.16 -8.98
CA GLU A 99 13.64 6.40 -9.14
C GLU A 99 13.83 7.15 -7.82
N HIS A 100 13.10 6.77 -6.76
CA HIS A 100 13.22 7.38 -5.44
C HIS A 100 14.25 6.65 -4.57
N LYS A 101 15.49 7.19 -4.52
CA LYS A 101 16.53 6.79 -3.53
C LYS A 101 16.03 6.75 -2.08
N MET A 102 15.03 7.57 -1.75
CA MET A 102 14.42 7.59 -0.42
C MET A 102 13.68 6.29 -0.10
N LEU A 103 12.94 5.75 -1.08
CA LEU A 103 12.24 4.47 -0.95
C LEU A 103 13.20 3.30 -0.78
N GLU A 104 14.31 3.30 -1.51
CA GLU A 104 15.38 2.32 -1.33
C GLU A 104 15.97 2.39 0.08
N THR A 105 16.25 3.60 0.57
CA THR A 105 16.80 3.81 1.90
C THR A 105 15.84 3.32 2.98
N SER A 106 14.55 3.60 2.84
CA SER A 106 13.51 3.17 3.78
C SER A 106 13.25 1.66 3.73
N TRP A 107 13.25 1.06 2.54
CA TRP A 107 13.23 -0.40 2.38
C TRP A 107 14.40 -1.06 3.10
N ARG A 108 15.62 -0.55 2.88
CA ARG A 108 16.84 -1.06 3.53
C ARG A 108 16.77 -0.93 5.05
N ARG A 109 16.16 0.12 5.59
CA ARG A 109 16.04 0.38 7.03
C ARG A 109 14.93 -0.41 7.73
N GLN A 110 13.84 -0.76 7.04
CA GLN A 110 12.61 -1.24 7.69
C GLN A 110 12.03 -2.56 7.13
N ARG A 111 12.81 -3.30 6.31
CA ARG A 111 12.55 -4.63 5.74
C ARG A 111 11.51 -5.49 6.47
N ARG A 112 10.40 -5.87 5.82
CA ARG A 112 9.52 -6.97 6.29
C ARG A 112 8.78 -7.81 5.23
N MET A 113 9.08 -7.73 3.93
CA MET A 113 8.48 -8.67 2.97
C MET A 113 9.45 -9.82 2.62
N VAL A 114 8.92 -11.04 2.58
CA VAL A 114 9.53 -12.30 2.15
C VAL A 114 8.54 -13.02 1.21
N LEU A 115 8.98 -13.30 -0.02
CA LEU A 115 8.16 -14.02 -0.99
C LEU A 115 7.98 -15.48 -0.57
N ARG A 116 6.77 -16.04 -0.79
CA ARG A 116 6.51 -17.47 -0.53
C ARG A 116 5.40 -18.11 -1.36
N LEU A 117 4.52 -17.33 -2.00
CA LEU A 117 3.41 -17.84 -2.80
C LEU A 117 3.49 -17.31 -4.23
N CYS A 118 3.33 -18.19 -5.21
CA CYS A 118 3.11 -17.83 -6.60
C CYS A 118 1.93 -18.61 -7.18
N CYS A 119 1.32 -18.09 -8.24
CA CYS A 119 0.24 -18.72 -8.99
C CYS A 119 0.38 -18.43 -10.49
N HIS A 120 -0.24 -19.22 -11.34
CA HIS A 120 -0.19 -18.94 -12.79
C HIS A 120 -1.16 -17.83 -13.24
N LYS A 121 -2.16 -17.48 -12.42
CA LYS A 121 -3.13 -16.40 -12.68
C LYS A 121 -3.88 -15.97 -11.42
N LEU A 122 -4.41 -14.74 -11.41
CA LEU A 122 -5.35 -14.28 -10.38
C LEU A 122 -6.75 -14.82 -10.69
N ALA A 123 -7.05 -16.03 -10.23
CA ALA A 123 -8.39 -16.62 -10.32
C ALA A 123 -8.60 -17.65 -9.20
N ALA A 124 -9.86 -17.92 -8.88
CA ALA A 124 -10.22 -18.93 -7.87
C ALA A 124 -9.66 -20.33 -8.19
N ASN A 125 -9.61 -20.70 -9.48
CA ASN A 125 -9.10 -21.98 -9.97
C ASN A 125 -7.61 -21.99 -10.32
N ALA A 126 -6.85 -20.99 -9.89
CA ALA A 126 -5.42 -20.91 -10.18
C ALA A 126 -4.65 -22.05 -9.49
N GLN A 127 -3.72 -22.67 -10.22
CA GLN A 127 -2.67 -23.50 -9.64
C GLN A 127 -1.72 -22.58 -8.88
N THR A 128 -1.26 -23.08 -7.74
CA THR A 128 -0.42 -22.37 -6.78
C THR A 128 0.79 -23.21 -6.44
N ASP A 129 1.91 -22.56 -6.21
CA ASP A 129 3.17 -23.16 -5.82
C ASP A 129 3.91 -22.20 -4.88
N SER A 130 5.01 -22.67 -4.31
CA SER A 130 5.84 -21.92 -3.40
C SER A 130 7.03 -21.28 -4.12
N ALA A 131 7.35 -20.04 -3.74
CA ALA A 131 8.47 -19.28 -4.31
C ALA A 131 9.15 -18.47 -3.21
N THR A 132 10.41 -18.74 -2.91
CA THR A 132 11.18 -17.97 -1.93
C THR A 132 11.92 -16.81 -2.59
N ASP A 133 12.48 -15.89 -1.79
CA ASP A 133 13.36 -14.84 -2.32
C ASP A 133 14.58 -15.41 -3.06
N GLY A 134 15.08 -16.59 -2.64
CA GLY A 134 16.24 -17.24 -3.27
C GLY A 134 15.91 -17.96 -4.58
N THR A 135 14.74 -18.61 -4.65
CA THR A 135 14.28 -19.27 -5.89
C THR A 135 13.67 -18.28 -6.88
N GLY A 136 13.11 -17.19 -6.37
CA GLY A 136 12.24 -16.30 -7.12
C GLY A 136 10.96 -16.98 -7.60
N ILE A 137 10.17 -16.23 -8.36
CA ILE A 137 8.95 -16.68 -9.02
C ILE A 137 9.29 -17.16 -10.45
N PRO A 138 8.82 -18.35 -10.87
CA PRO A 138 9.02 -18.84 -12.23
C PRO A 138 8.42 -17.94 -13.31
N ASP A 139 8.95 -18.02 -14.54
CA ASP A 139 8.38 -17.29 -15.67
C ASP A 139 6.96 -17.78 -15.97
N GLY A 140 6.05 -16.88 -16.35
CA GLY A 140 4.64 -17.21 -16.56
C GLY A 140 3.81 -17.28 -15.26
N TRP A 141 4.45 -17.20 -14.09
CA TRP A 141 3.80 -17.16 -12.78
C TRP A 141 3.82 -15.75 -12.21
N ILE A 142 2.87 -15.47 -11.31
CA ILE A 142 2.72 -14.20 -10.62
C ILE A 142 2.73 -14.44 -9.11
N GLY A 143 3.16 -13.45 -8.34
CA GLY A 143 3.09 -13.45 -6.88
C GLY A 143 1.81 -12.75 -6.44
N PRO A 144 0.80 -13.48 -5.95
CA PRO A 144 -0.49 -12.88 -5.61
C PRO A 144 -0.49 -12.25 -4.20
N ASP A 145 0.26 -12.81 -3.26
CA ASP A 145 0.28 -12.36 -1.87
C ASP A 145 1.63 -12.68 -1.20
N CYS A 146 1.83 -12.09 -0.02
CA CYS A 146 2.91 -12.38 0.90
C CYS A 146 2.73 -13.79 1.52
N GLY A 147 3.84 -14.43 1.88
CA GLY A 147 3.77 -15.75 2.52
C GLY A 147 3.88 -15.75 4.05
N PRO A 148 3.82 -16.93 4.68
CA PRO A 148 3.76 -17.09 6.14
C PRO A 148 4.86 -16.38 6.94
N GLU A 149 6.07 -16.26 6.40
CA GLU A 149 7.16 -15.52 7.05
C GLU A 149 6.93 -14.00 7.04
N SER A 150 6.46 -13.45 5.91
CA SER A 150 6.01 -12.05 5.85
C SER A 150 4.91 -11.79 6.86
N ILE A 151 3.92 -12.69 6.92
CA ILE A 151 2.80 -12.57 7.86
C ILE A 151 3.33 -12.46 9.29
N LYS A 152 4.24 -13.35 9.71
CA LYS A 152 4.85 -13.28 11.05
C LYS A 152 5.57 -11.94 11.28
N LEU A 153 6.33 -11.46 10.29
CA LEU A 153 7.03 -10.16 10.39
C LEU A 153 6.05 -8.98 10.50
N TYR A 154 4.95 -9.03 9.75
CA TYR A 154 3.88 -8.02 9.77
C TYR A 154 3.16 -8.02 11.11
N GLN A 155 2.79 -9.20 11.62
CA GLN A 155 2.15 -9.35 12.92
C GLN A 155 3.03 -8.75 14.04
N VAL A 156 4.33 -9.07 14.05
CA VAL A 156 5.27 -8.47 15.01
C VAL A 156 5.38 -6.95 14.85
N ALA A 157 5.21 -6.40 13.64
CA ALA A 157 5.23 -4.94 13.43
C ALA A 157 3.98 -4.28 14.01
N ILE A 158 2.83 -4.89 13.73
CA ILE A 158 1.50 -4.42 14.13
C ILE A 158 1.34 -4.49 15.64
N GLU A 159 1.80 -5.57 16.27
CA GLU A 159 1.75 -5.73 17.73
C GLU A 159 2.58 -4.66 18.46
N LYS A 160 3.72 -4.27 17.89
CA LYS A 160 4.59 -3.22 18.45
C LYS A 160 4.06 -1.80 18.20
N ALA A 161 3.22 -1.62 17.19
CA ALA A 161 2.70 -0.30 16.83
C ALA A 161 1.70 0.21 17.87
N LYS A 162 1.77 1.51 18.15
CA LYS A 162 0.72 2.24 18.89
C LYS A 162 -0.25 2.88 17.92
N THR A 163 0.27 3.55 16.90
CA THR A 163 -0.51 4.11 15.79
C THR A 163 -0.24 3.33 14.52
N ILE A 164 -1.30 2.97 13.79
CA ILE A 164 -1.20 2.29 12.50
C ILE A 164 -1.90 3.12 11.42
N LEU A 165 -1.18 3.47 10.37
CA LEU A 165 -1.78 3.94 9.11
C LEU A 165 -1.96 2.76 8.18
N TRP A 166 -3.19 2.48 7.77
CA TRP A 166 -3.51 1.42 6.82
C TRP A 166 -4.01 2.04 5.51
N ASN A 167 -3.20 1.96 4.46
CA ASN A 167 -3.53 2.40 3.10
C ASN A 167 -3.41 1.22 2.13
N GLY A 168 -4.41 0.36 2.18
CA GLY A 168 -4.64 -0.69 1.19
C GLY A 168 -4.05 -2.06 1.57
N PRO A 169 -4.80 -3.16 1.34
CA PRO A 169 -4.38 -4.52 1.65
C PRO A 169 -3.46 -5.13 0.57
N CYS A 170 -2.98 -6.36 0.80
CA CYS A 170 -2.57 -7.25 -0.30
C CYS A 170 -3.81 -7.68 -1.10
N VAL A 171 -3.61 -8.37 -2.23
CA VAL A 171 -4.70 -8.98 -3.00
C VAL A 171 -5.58 -9.80 -2.06
N PHE A 172 -6.88 -9.51 -2.01
CA PHE A 172 -7.84 -10.16 -1.10
C PHE A 172 -9.14 -10.55 -1.80
N GLU A 173 -9.29 -10.15 -3.06
CA GLU A 173 -10.45 -10.38 -3.92
C GLU A 173 -10.65 -11.87 -4.23
N PHE A 174 -9.60 -12.68 -4.07
CA PHE A 174 -9.64 -14.13 -4.22
C PHE A 174 -9.31 -14.79 -2.89
N GLU A 175 -10.22 -15.63 -2.40
CA GLU A 175 -10.05 -16.30 -1.10
C GLU A 175 -8.72 -17.06 -0.97
N LYS A 176 -8.27 -17.69 -2.06
CA LYS A 176 -7.00 -18.41 -2.15
C LYS A 176 -5.75 -17.54 -1.93
N PHE A 177 -5.89 -16.22 -2.06
CA PHE A 177 -4.82 -15.24 -1.92
C PHE A 177 -5.08 -14.23 -0.79
N ALA A 178 -6.17 -14.40 -0.03
CA ALA A 178 -6.57 -13.45 0.99
C ALA A 178 -5.91 -13.70 2.37
N ASP A 179 -5.15 -14.79 2.53
CA ASP A 179 -4.65 -15.22 3.82
C ASP A 179 -3.68 -14.21 4.46
N GLY A 180 -2.81 -13.58 3.67
CA GLY A 180 -1.91 -12.53 4.17
C GLY A 180 -2.69 -11.31 4.66
N THR A 181 -3.64 -10.83 3.87
CA THR A 181 -4.52 -9.72 4.27
C THR A 181 -5.34 -10.07 5.51
N LYS A 182 -6.00 -11.23 5.55
CA LYS A 182 -6.83 -11.69 6.67
C LYS A 182 -5.99 -11.83 7.95
N ALA A 183 -4.81 -12.44 7.87
CA ALA A 183 -3.93 -12.64 9.01
C ALA A 183 -3.38 -11.32 9.56
N THR A 184 -3.05 -10.38 8.67
CA THR A 184 -2.54 -9.06 9.05
C THR A 184 -3.65 -8.21 9.69
N LEU A 185 -4.86 -8.23 9.14
CA LEU A 185 -6.02 -7.53 9.69
C LEU A 185 -6.42 -8.04 11.07
N ARG A 186 -6.43 -9.37 11.28
CA ARG A 186 -6.78 -9.98 12.56
C ARG A 186 -5.94 -9.49 13.73
N VAL A 187 -4.67 -9.17 13.51
CA VAL A 187 -3.77 -8.68 14.58
C VAL A 187 -3.96 -7.18 14.83
N SER A 188 -4.48 -6.44 13.85
CA SER A 188 -4.74 -5.00 13.99
C SER A 188 -6.05 -4.63 14.70
N THR A 189 -6.95 -5.59 14.97
CA THR A 189 -8.31 -5.32 15.49
C THR A 189 -8.35 -4.66 16.87
N HIS A 190 -7.28 -4.73 17.65
CA HIS A 190 -7.17 -4.14 18.99
C HIS A 190 -6.28 -2.89 19.03
N LYS A 191 -5.93 -2.34 17.86
CA LYS A 191 -5.03 -1.20 17.72
C LYS A 191 -5.78 0.02 17.22
N GLU A 192 -5.29 1.20 17.58
CA GLU A 192 -5.75 2.44 16.98
C GLU A 192 -5.23 2.50 15.55
N TYR A 193 -6.15 2.40 14.59
CA TYR A 193 -5.80 2.38 13.17
C TYR A 193 -6.53 3.48 12.41
N ILE A 194 -5.78 4.05 11.47
CA ILE A 194 -6.17 5.10 10.56
C ILE A 194 -6.30 4.43 9.20
N ASN A 195 -7.52 4.08 8.80
CA ASN A 195 -7.77 3.56 7.46
C ASN A 195 -8.02 4.74 6.52
N THR A 196 -7.12 4.93 5.57
CA THR A 196 -7.21 6.05 4.60
C THR A 196 -8.10 5.75 3.41
N GLY A 197 -8.57 4.50 3.27
CA GLY A 197 -9.34 4.06 2.12
C GLY A 197 -8.48 4.02 0.85
N SER A 198 -8.72 3.03 0.01
CA SER A 198 -8.23 2.94 -1.36
C SER A 198 -9.28 2.25 -2.20
#